data_AF-A0A5N5XJN9-F1
#
_entry.id   AF-A0A5N5XJN9-F1
#
_cell.length_a   1.000
_cell.length_b   1.000
_cell.length_c   1.000
_cell.angle_alpha   90.00
_cell.angle_beta   90.00
_cell.angle_gamma   90.00
#
_symmetry.space_group_name_H-M   'P 1'
#
loop_
_entity.id
_entity.type
_entity.pdbx_description
1 polymer ?
#
loop_
_entity_poly.entity_id
_entity_poly.type
_entity_poly.pdbx_seq_one_letter_code
_entity_poly.pdbx_strand_id
1 'polypeptide(L)'
;MCRSIQRPRSTPSPYTHATDLKIHEPTIVNAPSLAGPWSEIGSVLDRDSVILKGDREKPWAPTTLEVNGIFYCYYSVINAGCRDSAIGVATSQSPGPGAWTDHGAIIQSGAGKGSEEYSFNEVNAINPAVLVTDNEAYLIFGSYWSGIWQVPLNMDLIPAGSTSRYNAHHLAKHPQAVPVKSDGQNPDPLCRELSGRHPVEGAYISYHAPYYYLWLSWGKCCDYDPNNLPPSGEDIRVNFSFMN
;
A
#
# COMPACT_ATOMS: atom_id res chain seq x y z
N MET A 1 -0.22 13.50 10.55
CA MET A 1 0.33 12.53 9.58
C MET A 1 -0.40 11.23 9.80
N CYS A 2 -1.01 10.64 8.77
CA CYS A 2 -1.49 9.25 8.88
C CYS A 2 -0.25 8.36 8.99
N ARG A 3 0.05 7.87 10.19
CA ARG A 3 1.05 6.83 10.40
C ARG A 3 0.46 5.75 11.28
N SER A 4 0.84 4.54 10.94
CA SER A 4 0.54 3.31 11.65
C SER A 4 1.31 3.28 12.98
N ILE A 5 0.67 3.54 14.14
CA ILE A 5 1.29 3.42 15.50
C ILE A 5 0.33 2.79 16.54
N GLN A 6 0.92 2.04 17.48
CA GLN A 6 0.42 1.04 18.44
C GLN A 6 -0.71 1.41 19.42
N ARG A 7 -1.48 0.38 19.84
CA ARG A 7 -2.19 0.32 21.14
C ARG A 7 -1.25 -0.16 22.26
N PRO A 8 -1.12 0.53 23.41
CA PRO A 8 -0.47 -0.01 24.59
C PRO A 8 -1.47 -0.66 25.56
N ARG A 9 -1.10 -1.81 26.16
CA ARG A 9 -1.54 -2.16 27.53
C ARG A 9 -0.33 -2.25 28.45
N SER A 10 -0.57 -1.80 29.67
CA SER A 10 0.32 -1.51 30.80
C SER A 10 1.43 -2.54 31.09
N THR A 11 2.69 -2.20 30.78
CA THR A 11 3.90 -2.17 31.64
C THR A 11 5.16 -2.11 30.75
N PRO A 12 6.19 -1.29 31.07
CA PRO A 12 7.36 -1.15 30.19
C PRO A 12 8.46 -2.14 30.53
N SER A 13 8.97 -2.84 29.50
CA SER A 13 10.28 -3.51 29.50
C SER A 13 11.21 -2.73 28.53
N PRO A 14 12.50 -2.51 28.85
CA PRO A 14 13.38 -1.59 28.12
C PRO A 14 13.99 -2.17 26.83
N TYR A 15 13.49 -3.30 26.33
CA TYR A 15 13.97 -3.89 25.08
C TYR A 15 12.90 -3.77 24.00
N THR A 16 13.34 -3.32 22.83
CA THR A 16 12.59 -3.14 21.58
C THR A 16 11.56 -4.25 21.35
N HIS A 17 10.26 -3.89 21.38
CA HIS A 17 9.18 -4.80 20.98
C HIS A 17 8.28 -4.11 19.94
N ALA A 18 8.63 -4.34 18.68
CA ALA A 18 7.70 -4.25 17.57
C ALA A 18 6.80 -5.49 17.61
N THR A 19 5.86 -5.52 18.55
CA THR A 19 4.86 -6.59 18.68
C THR A 19 3.47 -6.00 18.42
N ASP A 20 2.76 -6.61 17.46
CA ASP A 20 1.37 -6.35 17.04
C ASP A 20 1.03 -5.01 16.35
N LEU A 21 1.65 -4.76 15.18
CA LEU A 21 1.13 -3.81 14.19
C LEU A 21 -0.01 -4.44 13.38
N LYS A 22 -1.24 -4.44 13.91
CA LYS A 22 -2.45 -4.55 13.08
C LYS A 22 -3.11 -3.20 13.02
N ILE A 23 -2.84 -2.46 11.94
CA ILE A 23 -3.51 -1.19 11.64
C ILE A 23 -4.32 -1.41 10.38
N HIS A 24 -5.54 -1.86 10.63
CA HIS A 24 -6.58 -2.05 9.63
C HIS A 24 -7.62 -0.97 9.94
N GLU A 25 -7.36 0.24 9.43
CA GLU A 25 -8.18 1.45 9.41
C GLU A 25 -7.22 2.65 9.19
N PRO A 26 -7.52 3.64 8.34
CA PRO A 26 -6.69 4.84 8.17
C PRO A 26 -6.86 5.78 9.36
N THR A 27 -6.35 5.39 10.52
CA THR A 27 -6.35 6.16 11.77
C THR A 27 -5.47 7.40 11.64
N ILE A 28 -5.98 8.52 12.11
CA ILE A 28 -5.24 9.78 12.22
C ILE A 28 -4.67 9.86 13.64
N VAL A 29 -3.35 9.94 13.72
CA VAL A 29 -2.61 10.18 14.96
C VAL A 29 -1.93 11.54 14.92
N ASN A 30 -1.81 12.15 16.10
CA ASN A 30 -1.13 13.41 16.30
C ASN A 30 -0.05 13.27 17.37
N ALA A 31 1.03 14.02 17.22
CA ALA A 31 2.08 14.14 18.21
C ALA A 31 2.73 15.53 18.10
N PRO A 32 3.23 16.09 19.21
CA PRO A 32 4.00 17.34 19.17
C PRO A 32 5.37 17.17 18.52
N SER A 33 5.88 15.93 18.42
CA SER A 33 7.15 15.59 17.78
C SER A 33 7.13 14.17 17.22
N LEU A 34 8.11 13.82 16.37
CA LEU A 34 8.26 12.44 15.87
C LEU A 34 8.56 11.41 16.97
N ALA A 35 9.10 11.85 18.11
CA ALA A 35 9.32 11.00 19.28
C ALA A 35 8.01 10.73 20.07
N GLY A 36 6.92 11.39 19.71
CA GLY A 36 5.66 11.34 20.44
C GLY A 36 5.56 12.37 21.57
N PRO A 37 4.65 12.14 22.54
CA PRO A 37 3.68 11.04 22.57
C PRO A 37 2.70 11.15 21.39
N TRP A 38 2.29 10.00 20.86
CA TRP A 38 1.30 9.90 19.79
C TRP A 38 -0.09 9.63 20.38
N SER A 39 -1.10 10.35 19.91
CA SER A 39 -2.50 10.16 20.29
C SER A 39 -3.38 10.00 19.07
N GLU A 40 -4.25 8.99 19.08
CA GLU A 40 -5.32 8.84 18.10
C GLU A 40 -6.32 9.99 18.23
N ILE A 41 -6.65 10.63 17.10
CA ILE A 41 -7.58 11.77 17.07
C ILE A 41 -8.78 11.54 16.15
N GLY A 42 -8.79 10.43 15.39
CA GLY A 42 -9.90 10.04 14.52
C GLY A 42 -9.43 9.14 13.38
N SER A 43 -10.19 9.12 12.29
CA SER A 43 -9.89 8.38 11.07
C SER A 43 -10.08 9.25 9.84
N VAL A 44 -9.47 8.84 8.72
CA VAL A 44 -9.69 9.45 7.40
C VAL A 44 -11.11 9.17 6.94
N LEU A 45 -11.55 7.92 6.97
CA LEU A 45 -12.91 7.53 6.62
C LEU A 45 -13.75 7.40 7.90
N ASP A 46 -14.86 8.11 7.97
CA ASP A 46 -15.83 8.08 9.09
C ASP A 46 -16.91 6.99 8.91
N ARG A 47 -16.84 6.27 7.80
CA ARG A 47 -17.76 5.21 7.34
C ARG A 47 -17.01 4.26 6.41
N ASP A 48 -17.65 3.17 6.02
CA ASP A 48 -17.13 2.26 5.00
C ASP A 48 -16.68 3.01 3.73
N SER A 49 -15.55 2.57 3.17
CA SER A 49 -15.15 2.99 1.83
C SER A 49 -16.30 2.84 0.83
N VAL A 50 -16.45 3.82 -0.06
CA VAL A 50 -17.45 3.79 -1.13
C VAL A 50 -17.10 2.79 -2.23
N ILE A 51 -15.89 2.21 -2.19
CA ILE A 51 -15.48 1.13 -3.08
C ILE A 51 -16.26 -0.13 -2.73
N LEU A 52 -17.00 -0.67 -3.69
CA LEU A 52 -17.80 -1.89 -3.48
C LEU A 52 -16.95 -3.16 -3.71
N LYS A 53 -15.83 -3.27 -2.99
CA LYS A 53 -14.90 -4.40 -3.05
C LYS A 53 -14.17 -4.57 -1.72
N GLY A 54 -13.82 -5.81 -1.38
CA GLY A 54 -12.93 -6.13 -0.26
C GLY A 54 -13.47 -5.74 1.11
N ASP A 55 -12.58 -5.66 2.10
CA ASP A 55 -12.89 -5.09 3.42
C ASP A 55 -12.96 -3.56 3.33
N ARG A 56 -14.19 -3.04 3.32
CA ARG A 56 -14.49 -1.61 3.19
C ARG A 56 -14.42 -0.87 4.51
N GLU A 57 -14.60 -1.58 5.61
CA GLU A 57 -14.56 -1.04 6.97
C GLU A 57 -13.11 -0.76 7.38
N LYS A 58 -12.18 -1.58 6.90
CA LYS A 58 -10.78 -1.51 7.31
C LYS A 58 -9.83 -1.40 6.13
N PRO A 59 -9.72 -0.22 5.50
CA PRO A 59 -8.72 0.01 4.46
C PRO A 59 -7.28 -0.13 4.94
N TRP A 60 -6.41 -0.60 4.05
CA TRP A 60 -5.00 -0.93 4.33
C TRP A 60 -4.03 0.11 3.74
N ALA A 61 -2.86 0.16 4.38
CA ALA A 61 -1.65 0.81 3.88
C ALA A 61 -1.87 2.23 3.31
N PRO A 62 -2.40 3.17 4.11
CA PRO A 62 -2.65 4.52 3.61
C PRO A 62 -1.33 5.25 3.31
N THR A 63 -1.33 6.06 2.26
CA THR A 63 -0.30 7.08 2.02
C THR A 63 -0.94 8.45 1.89
N THR A 64 -0.29 9.47 2.45
CA THR A 64 -0.82 10.84 2.47
C THR A 64 0.20 11.83 1.95
N LEU A 65 -0.28 12.80 1.17
CA LEU A 65 0.49 13.96 0.73
C LEU A 65 -0.42 15.18 0.67
N GLU A 66 0.19 16.36 0.63
CA GLU A 66 -0.49 17.64 0.43
C GLU A 66 0.02 18.27 -0.87
N VAL A 67 -0.90 18.72 -1.71
CA VAL A 67 -0.61 19.42 -2.96
C VAL A 67 -1.60 20.57 -3.10
N ASN A 68 -1.08 21.79 -3.24
CA ASN A 68 -1.86 23.02 -3.45
C ASN A 68 -2.97 23.26 -2.39
N GLY A 69 -2.70 22.96 -1.12
CA GLY A 69 -3.62 23.12 0.01
C GLY A 69 -4.64 22.00 0.16
N ILE A 70 -4.56 20.94 -0.66
CA ILE A 70 -5.43 19.77 -0.59
C ILE A 70 -4.61 18.58 -0.09
N PHE A 71 -5.09 17.96 0.97
CA PHE A 71 -4.59 16.68 1.47
C PHE A 71 -5.24 15.55 0.70
N TYR A 72 -4.42 14.60 0.26
CA TYR A 72 -4.83 13.36 -0.39
C TYR A 72 -4.43 12.20 0.51
N CYS A 73 -5.32 11.23 0.69
CA CYS A 73 -5.06 9.97 1.36
C CYS A 73 -5.45 8.82 0.44
N TYR A 74 -4.46 8.15 -0.13
CA TYR A 74 -4.67 6.93 -0.89
C TYR A 74 -4.74 5.76 0.08
N TYR A 75 -5.58 4.78 -0.21
CA TYR A 75 -5.80 3.62 0.65
C TYR A 75 -6.12 2.39 -0.21
N SER A 76 -5.97 1.20 0.36
CA SER A 76 -6.29 -0.07 -0.31
C SER A 76 -7.52 -0.72 0.31
N VAL A 77 -8.46 -1.22 -0.50
CA VAL A 77 -9.43 -2.23 -0.08
C VAL A 77 -9.05 -3.56 -0.70
N ILE A 78 -9.07 -4.61 0.11
CA ILE A 78 -8.47 -5.89 -0.28
C ILE A 78 -9.40 -7.05 -0.02
N ASN A 79 -9.28 -8.09 -0.85
CA ASN A 79 -9.70 -9.45 -0.50
C ASN A 79 -8.45 -10.24 -0.08
N ALA A 80 -8.26 -10.44 1.22
CA ALA A 80 -7.01 -10.94 1.78
C ALA A 80 -6.57 -12.28 1.15
N GLY A 81 -5.32 -12.34 0.69
CA GLY A 81 -4.76 -13.52 0.01
C GLY A 81 -5.10 -13.62 -1.48
N CYS A 82 -5.82 -12.65 -2.04
CA CYS A 82 -6.19 -12.60 -3.46
C CYS A 82 -5.76 -11.26 -4.08
N ARG A 83 -5.52 -11.27 -5.39
CA ARG A 83 -5.29 -10.03 -6.17
C ARG A 83 -6.61 -9.38 -6.63
N ASP A 84 -7.69 -9.57 -5.89
CA ASP A 84 -8.94 -8.84 -6.09
C ASP A 84 -9.02 -7.66 -5.12
N SER A 85 -8.40 -6.56 -5.53
CA SER A 85 -8.14 -5.40 -4.68
C SER A 85 -8.38 -4.10 -5.44
N ALA A 86 -8.45 -2.99 -4.73
CA ALA A 86 -8.50 -1.66 -5.32
C ALA A 86 -7.76 -0.64 -4.46
N ILE A 87 -7.21 0.37 -5.13
CA ILE A 87 -6.71 1.58 -4.48
C ILE A 87 -7.73 2.69 -4.70
N GLY A 88 -8.12 3.35 -3.62
CA GLY A 88 -8.94 4.56 -3.64
C GLY A 88 -8.18 5.79 -3.17
N VAL A 89 -8.82 6.94 -3.27
CA VAL A 89 -8.32 8.21 -2.75
C VAL A 89 -9.42 8.97 -2.03
N ALA A 90 -9.09 9.51 -0.86
CA ALA A 90 -9.89 10.49 -0.15
C ALA A 90 -9.17 11.83 -0.12
N THR A 91 -9.89 12.94 -0.16
CA THR A 91 -9.31 14.29 -0.09
C THR A 91 -9.88 15.13 1.03
N SER A 92 -9.09 16.04 1.59
CA SER A 92 -9.55 17.04 2.55
C SER A 92 -8.79 18.36 2.43
N GLN A 93 -9.37 19.46 2.91
CA GLN A 93 -8.64 20.73 3.12
C GLN A 93 -7.91 20.78 4.46
N SER A 94 -8.07 19.76 5.32
CA SER A 94 -7.43 19.64 6.62
C SER A 94 -6.90 18.22 6.82
N PRO A 95 -5.74 18.03 7.46
CA PRO A 95 -5.21 16.70 7.73
C PRO A 95 -5.92 16.01 8.91
N GLY A 96 -6.83 16.71 9.61
CA GLY A 96 -7.60 16.19 10.73
C GLY A 96 -8.83 15.37 10.30
N PRO A 97 -9.55 14.76 11.25
CA PRO A 97 -10.74 13.97 10.96
C PRO A 97 -11.94 14.84 10.55
N GLY A 98 -12.94 14.20 9.93
CA GLY A 98 -14.28 14.78 9.72
C GLY A 98 -14.47 15.65 8.48
N ALA A 99 -13.42 15.90 7.70
CA ALA A 99 -13.49 16.73 6.49
C ALA A 99 -13.00 15.99 5.23
N TRP A 100 -12.92 14.65 5.28
CA TRP A 100 -12.47 13.84 4.15
C TRP A 100 -13.64 13.42 3.26
N THR A 101 -13.44 13.52 1.96
CA THR A 101 -14.35 13.03 0.93
C THR A 101 -13.71 11.84 0.23
N ASP A 102 -14.35 10.68 0.27
CA ASP A 102 -13.93 9.47 -0.43
C ASP A 102 -14.37 9.52 -1.90
N HIS A 103 -13.42 9.40 -2.83
CA HIS A 103 -13.68 9.41 -4.27
C HIS A 103 -13.80 8.01 -4.88
N GLY A 104 -13.69 6.96 -4.06
CA GLY A 104 -13.77 5.58 -4.52
C GLY A 104 -12.51 5.12 -5.26
N ALA A 105 -12.67 4.06 -6.05
CA ALA A 105 -11.55 3.34 -6.65
C ALA A 105 -10.98 4.12 -7.84
N ILE A 106 -9.66 4.28 -7.85
CA ILE A 106 -8.91 4.90 -8.93
C ILE A 106 -8.19 3.88 -9.81
N ILE A 107 -7.72 2.76 -9.23
CA ILE A 107 -7.20 1.59 -9.92
C ILE A 107 -7.62 0.32 -9.18
N GLN A 108 -7.69 -0.81 -9.88
CA GLN A 108 -8.08 -2.09 -9.28
C GLN A 108 -7.53 -3.28 -10.07
N SER A 109 -7.37 -4.41 -9.39
CA SER A 109 -7.03 -5.72 -9.95
C SER A 109 -8.14 -6.72 -9.63
N GLY A 110 -8.23 -7.83 -10.37
CA GLY A 110 -9.29 -8.83 -10.18
C GLY A 110 -10.58 -8.44 -10.89
N ALA A 111 -11.68 -8.26 -10.18
CA ALA A 111 -12.96 -7.85 -10.76
C ALA A 111 -13.06 -6.32 -10.94
N GLY A 112 -13.89 -5.86 -11.88
CA GLY A 112 -14.21 -4.43 -12.04
C GLY A 112 -13.58 -3.76 -13.26
N LYS A 113 -13.82 -2.46 -13.40
CA LYS A 113 -13.39 -1.70 -14.58
C LYS A 113 -11.87 -1.53 -14.61
N GLY A 114 -11.25 -1.90 -15.73
CA GLY A 114 -9.81 -1.72 -15.99
C GLY A 114 -8.93 -2.83 -15.43
N SER A 115 -9.46 -3.76 -14.63
CA SER A 115 -8.67 -4.85 -14.02
C SER A 115 -8.22 -5.92 -15.00
N GLU A 116 -8.88 -6.02 -16.16
CA GLU A 116 -8.51 -6.94 -17.25
C GLU A 116 -7.36 -6.39 -18.11
N GLU A 117 -7.02 -5.10 -17.97
CA GLU A 117 -5.94 -4.48 -18.73
C GLU A 117 -4.59 -4.89 -18.16
N TYR A 118 -3.61 -5.12 -19.03
CA TYR A 118 -2.23 -5.26 -18.59
C TYR A 118 -1.73 -3.91 -18.04
N SER A 119 -1.14 -3.85 -16.85
CA SER A 119 -0.69 -4.95 -15.97
C SER A 119 -1.62 -5.28 -14.79
N PHE A 120 -2.80 -4.64 -14.70
CA PHE A 120 -3.79 -4.86 -13.65
C PHE A 120 -4.34 -6.29 -13.58
N ASN A 121 -4.28 -7.01 -14.70
CA ASN A 121 -4.63 -8.42 -14.78
C ASN A 121 -3.56 -9.37 -14.20
N GLU A 122 -2.40 -8.85 -13.78
CA GLU A 122 -1.28 -9.64 -13.22
C GLU A 122 -0.80 -9.12 -11.87
N VAL A 123 -1.06 -7.87 -11.50
CA VAL A 123 -0.64 -7.27 -10.22
C VAL A 123 -1.73 -7.40 -9.14
N ASN A 124 -1.35 -7.27 -7.88
CA ASN A 124 -2.28 -6.94 -6.79
C ASN A 124 -2.26 -5.43 -6.53
N ALA A 125 -3.37 -4.74 -6.82
CA ALA A 125 -3.48 -3.29 -6.75
C ALA A 125 -3.67 -2.79 -5.30
N ILE A 126 -2.59 -2.80 -4.51
CA ILE A 126 -2.56 -2.34 -3.10
C ILE A 126 -1.24 -1.61 -2.79
N ASN A 127 -1.11 -1.10 -1.56
CA ASN A 127 0.09 -0.44 -1.05
C ASN A 127 0.51 0.79 -1.88
N PRO A 128 -0.36 1.80 -1.99
CA PRO A 128 -0.08 2.99 -2.78
C PRO A 128 1.07 3.83 -2.19
N ALA A 129 1.91 4.37 -3.07
CA ALA A 129 2.82 5.48 -2.84
C ALA A 129 2.69 6.49 -3.98
N VAL A 130 2.85 7.77 -3.68
CA VAL A 130 2.69 8.83 -4.68
C VAL A 130 3.97 9.64 -4.79
N LEU A 131 4.42 9.85 -6.03
CA LEU A 131 5.50 10.76 -6.38
C LEU A 131 4.90 11.95 -7.13
N VAL A 132 5.20 13.16 -6.69
CA VAL A 132 4.85 14.39 -7.41
C VAL A 132 6.14 15.16 -7.67
N THR A 133 6.33 15.55 -8.93
CA THR A 133 7.39 16.44 -9.41
C THR A 133 6.76 17.75 -9.90
N ASP A 134 7.56 18.67 -10.43
CA ASP A 134 7.05 19.96 -10.91
C ASP A 134 5.97 19.83 -12.00
N ASN A 135 6.07 18.81 -12.86
CA ASN A 135 5.19 18.65 -14.02
C ASN A 135 4.58 17.25 -14.16
N GLU A 136 4.97 16.30 -13.30
CA GLU A 136 4.56 14.91 -13.41
C GLU A 136 4.13 14.38 -12.05
N ALA A 137 3.18 13.45 -12.07
CA ALA A 137 2.76 12.72 -10.89
C ALA A 137 2.65 11.24 -11.23
N TYR A 138 2.96 10.38 -10.25
CA TYR A 138 2.93 8.95 -10.43
C TYR A 138 2.36 8.26 -9.19
N LEU A 139 1.57 7.22 -9.44
CA LEU A 139 1.15 6.25 -8.43
C LEU A 139 2.01 5.01 -8.56
N ILE A 140 2.67 4.64 -7.47
CA ILE A 140 3.44 3.42 -7.30
C ILE A 140 2.61 2.48 -6.43
N PHE A 141 2.54 1.20 -6.79
CA PHE A 141 1.71 0.23 -6.08
C PHE A 141 2.19 -1.20 -6.37
N GLY A 142 1.70 -2.15 -5.58
CA GLY A 142 1.97 -3.57 -5.79
C GLY A 142 2.27 -4.33 -4.50
N SER A 143 1.96 -5.62 -4.54
CA SER A 143 2.27 -6.59 -3.50
C SER A 143 2.20 -7.98 -4.10
N TYR A 144 3.28 -8.75 -4.00
CA TYR A 144 3.36 -10.12 -4.53
C TYR A 144 3.14 -10.17 -6.05
N TRP A 145 2.71 -11.30 -6.61
CA TRP A 145 2.42 -11.50 -8.03
C TRP A 145 3.48 -10.92 -8.99
N SER A 146 3.09 -9.97 -9.84
CA SER A 146 3.98 -9.33 -10.81
C SER A 146 4.90 -8.27 -10.21
N GLY A 147 4.76 -7.95 -8.92
CA GLY A 147 5.65 -7.06 -8.16
C GLY A 147 5.14 -5.62 -8.07
N ILE A 148 6.07 -4.68 -8.13
CA ILE A 148 5.85 -3.24 -7.97
C ILE A 148 5.74 -2.57 -9.35
N TRP A 149 4.71 -1.76 -9.50
CA TRP A 149 4.36 -1.06 -10.72
C TRP A 149 4.16 0.43 -10.47
N GLN A 150 4.26 1.20 -11.55
CA GLN A 150 4.04 2.64 -11.58
C GLN A 150 3.08 2.98 -12.71
N VAL A 151 2.17 3.92 -12.47
CA VAL A 151 1.33 4.55 -13.50
C VAL A 151 1.38 6.08 -13.35
N PRO A 152 1.26 6.86 -14.43
CA PRO A 152 1.15 8.30 -14.35
C PRO A 152 -0.22 8.67 -13.76
N LEU A 153 -0.20 9.72 -12.95
CA LEU A 153 -1.36 10.44 -12.48
C LEU A 153 -1.49 11.74 -13.27
N ASN A 154 -2.71 12.23 -13.42
CA ASN A 154 -2.94 13.63 -13.75
C ASN A 154 -2.50 14.52 -12.57
N MET A 155 -2.38 15.84 -12.80
CA MET A 155 -2.04 16.77 -11.72
C MET A 155 -3.19 17.07 -10.75
N ASP A 156 -4.40 16.54 -11.02
CA ASP A 156 -5.46 16.40 -10.00
C ASP A 156 -5.24 15.18 -9.08
N LEU A 157 -4.15 14.44 -9.33
CA LEU A 157 -3.67 13.24 -8.66
C LEU A 157 -4.63 12.03 -8.76
N ILE A 158 -5.51 12.04 -9.74
CA ILE A 158 -6.29 10.88 -10.16
C ILE A 158 -5.59 10.27 -11.40
N PRO A 159 -5.66 8.95 -11.65
CA PRO A 159 -5.06 8.35 -12.82
C PRO A 159 -5.54 9.01 -14.11
N ALA A 160 -4.61 9.21 -15.05
CA ALA A 160 -4.93 9.69 -16.38
C ALA A 160 -5.92 8.71 -17.03
N GLY A 161 -7.18 9.12 -17.16
CA GLY A 161 -8.25 8.26 -17.66
C GLY A 161 -7.98 7.74 -19.08
N SER A 162 -8.18 6.42 -19.24
CA SER A 162 -8.27 5.62 -20.49
C SER A 162 -7.91 6.32 -21.82
N THR A 163 -6.63 6.48 -22.09
CA THR A 163 -6.11 6.38 -23.46
C THR A 163 -5.06 5.28 -23.49
N SER A 164 -5.50 4.06 -23.82
CA SER A 164 -4.68 2.89 -24.20
C SER A 164 -3.38 2.71 -23.40
N ARG A 165 -3.46 1.86 -22.37
CA ARG A 165 -2.39 1.55 -21.40
C ARG A 165 -2.19 2.73 -20.46
N TYR A 166 -2.29 2.51 -19.16
CA TYR A 166 -1.88 3.47 -18.11
C TYR A 166 -0.37 3.78 -18.16
N ASN A 167 0.30 3.64 -19.31
CA ASN A 167 1.75 3.61 -19.49
C ASN A 167 2.46 2.93 -18.30
N ALA A 168 1.91 1.79 -17.88
CA ALA A 168 2.31 1.17 -16.64
C ALA A 168 3.75 0.67 -16.76
N HIS A 169 4.62 1.13 -15.86
CA HIS A 169 6.02 0.76 -15.82
C HIS A 169 6.27 -0.23 -14.69
N HIS A 170 6.96 -1.33 -14.99
CA HIS A 170 7.37 -2.30 -13.99
C HIS A 170 8.63 -1.78 -13.29
N LEU A 171 8.61 -1.70 -11.96
CA LEU A 171 9.73 -1.14 -11.19
C LEU A 171 10.57 -2.20 -10.52
N ALA A 172 9.93 -3.21 -9.93
CA ALA A 172 10.63 -4.22 -9.17
C ALA A 172 9.82 -5.50 -9.06
N LYS A 173 10.51 -6.64 -9.06
CA LYS A 173 9.93 -7.94 -8.74
C LYS A 173 10.97 -8.75 -7.98
N HIS A 174 10.53 -9.57 -7.04
CA HIS A 174 11.43 -10.50 -6.38
C HIS A 174 11.95 -11.52 -7.42
N PRO A 175 13.28 -11.65 -7.63
CA PRO A 175 13.82 -12.42 -8.75
C PRO A 175 13.59 -13.93 -8.63
N GLN A 176 13.41 -14.43 -7.41
CA GLN A 176 13.23 -15.86 -7.13
C GLN A 176 11.79 -16.11 -6.66
N ALA A 177 11.02 -16.86 -7.43
CA ALA A 177 9.70 -17.26 -6.98
C ALA A 177 9.82 -18.23 -5.80
N VAL A 178 9.11 -17.97 -4.70
CA VAL A 178 9.01 -18.84 -3.54
C VAL A 178 7.89 -19.85 -3.80
N PRO A 179 8.18 -21.16 -3.93
CA PRO A 179 7.15 -22.15 -4.23
C PRO A 179 6.12 -22.28 -3.10
N VAL A 180 4.84 -22.35 -3.45
CA VAL A 180 3.76 -22.56 -2.48
C VAL A 180 3.02 -23.84 -2.80
N LYS A 181 3.18 -24.86 -1.93
CA LYS A 181 2.62 -26.20 -2.14
C LYS A 181 1.09 -26.23 -2.18
N SER A 182 0.43 -25.30 -1.51
CA SER A 182 -1.04 -25.24 -1.37
C SER A 182 -1.74 -24.28 -2.33
N ASP A 183 -1.01 -23.44 -3.06
CA ASP A 183 -1.63 -22.40 -3.92
C ASP A 183 -2.49 -23.03 -5.02
N GLY A 184 -2.09 -24.17 -5.58
CA GLY A 184 -2.88 -24.87 -6.59
C GLY A 184 -4.24 -25.40 -6.11
N GLN A 185 -4.51 -25.41 -4.80
CA GLN A 185 -5.75 -25.93 -4.22
C GLN A 185 -6.87 -24.90 -4.11
N ASN A 186 -6.57 -23.60 -4.24
CA ASN A 186 -7.61 -22.57 -4.22
C ASN A 186 -8.40 -22.59 -5.55
N PRO A 187 -9.74 -22.75 -5.53
CA PRO A 187 -10.53 -22.75 -6.77
C PRO A 187 -10.50 -21.39 -7.49
N ASP A 188 -10.27 -20.29 -6.77
CA ASP A 188 -10.23 -18.95 -7.36
C ASP A 188 -8.86 -18.66 -7.99
N PRO A 189 -8.76 -18.38 -9.31
CA PRO A 189 -7.51 -17.97 -9.95
C PRO A 189 -6.91 -16.66 -9.42
N LEU A 190 -7.71 -15.76 -8.87
CA LEU A 190 -7.23 -14.50 -8.28
C LEU A 190 -6.53 -14.70 -6.95
N CYS A 191 -6.75 -15.85 -6.30
CA CYS A 191 -6.15 -16.18 -5.01
C CYS A 191 -4.97 -17.16 -5.16
N ARG A 192 -4.37 -17.22 -6.36
CA ARG A 192 -3.26 -18.11 -6.70
C ARG A 192 -2.14 -17.36 -7.39
N GLU A 193 -0.92 -17.82 -7.13
CA GLU A 193 0.31 -17.41 -7.76
C GLU A 193 1.07 -18.66 -8.22
N LEU A 194 0.56 -19.29 -9.30
CA LEU A 194 1.02 -20.59 -9.79
C LEU A 194 2.52 -20.62 -10.17
N SER A 195 3.10 -19.47 -10.52
CA SER A 195 4.53 -19.31 -10.78
C SER A 195 5.40 -19.32 -9.51
N GLY A 196 4.79 -19.40 -8.33
CA GLY A 196 5.41 -19.18 -7.03
C GLY A 196 5.29 -17.71 -6.61
N ARG A 197 5.35 -17.47 -5.30
CA ARG A 197 5.19 -16.15 -4.69
C ARG A 197 6.40 -15.27 -4.91
N HIS A 198 6.17 -14.01 -5.25
CA HIS A 198 7.22 -12.99 -5.32
C HIS A 198 7.08 -12.01 -4.16
N PRO A 199 7.59 -12.30 -2.94
CA PRO A 199 7.24 -11.58 -1.70
C PRO A 199 7.84 -10.16 -1.64
N VAL A 200 7.37 -9.26 -2.49
CA VAL A 200 7.78 -7.86 -2.59
C VAL A 200 6.55 -6.98 -2.50
N GLU A 201 6.58 -5.96 -1.64
CA GLU A 201 5.42 -5.09 -1.40
C GLU A 201 5.80 -3.77 -0.70
N GLY A 202 4.82 -2.93 -0.37
CA GLY A 202 5.02 -1.76 0.49
C GLY A 202 6.01 -0.74 -0.09
N ALA A 203 5.91 -0.47 -1.39
CA ALA A 203 6.82 0.43 -2.07
C ALA A 203 6.66 1.89 -1.58
N TYR A 204 7.76 2.63 -1.57
CA TYR A 204 7.81 4.07 -1.32
C TYR A 204 8.93 4.69 -2.16
N ILE A 205 8.75 5.93 -2.61
CA ILE A 205 9.77 6.67 -3.36
C ILE A 205 10.17 7.93 -2.60
N SER A 206 11.47 8.20 -2.55
CA SER A 206 12.02 9.47 -2.10
C SER A 206 13.00 10.03 -3.13
N TYR A 207 13.06 11.35 -3.24
CA TYR A 207 14.04 12.04 -4.07
C TYR A 207 15.19 12.59 -3.22
N HIS A 208 16.43 12.35 -3.65
CA HIS A 208 17.59 13.09 -3.17
C HIS A 208 18.55 13.26 -4.33
N ALA A 209 18.80 14.51 -4.71
CA ALA A 209 19.52 14.84 -5.93
C ALA A 209 20.86 14.06 -6.04
N PRO A 210 21.17 13.51 -7.24
CA PRO A 210 20.38 13.55 -8.47
C PRO A 210 19.40 12.38 -8.66
N TYR A 211 19.09 11.58 -7.64
CA TYR A 211 18.43 10.28 -7.78
C TYR A 211 17.05 10.19 -7.13
N TYR A 212 16.22 9.34 -7.72
CA TYR A 212 15.07 8.75 -7.05
C TYR A 212 15.45 7.41 -6.44
N TYR A 213 15.03 7.19 -5.20
CA TYR A 213 15.26 5.97 -4.43
C TYR A 213 13.94 5.23 -4.30
N LEU A 214 13.89 4.01 -4.83
CA LEU A 214 12.80 3.09 -4.60
C LEU A 214 13.10 2.26 -3.35
N TRP A 215 12.22 2.39 -2.37
CA TRP A 215 12.18 1.61 -1.15
C TRP A 215 11.07 0.58 -1.28
N LEU A 216 11.31 -0.63 -0.83
CA LEU A 216 10.28 -1.68 -0.80
C LEU A 216 10.56 -2.67 0.32
N SER A 217 9.53 -3.39 0.72
CA SER A 217 9.62 -4.50 1.66
C SER A 217 9.76 -5.81 0.89
N TRP A 218 10.73 -6.64 1.26
CA TRP A 218 10.90 -7.99 0.77
C TRP A 218 10.75 -8.97 1.93
N GLY A 219 9.86 -9.96 1.83
CA GLY A 219 9.71 -11.04 2.81
C GLY A 219 8.24 -11.35 3.08
N LYS A 220 7.98 -12.24 4.03
CA LYS A 220 6.61 -12.54 4.47
C LYS A 220 6.26 -11.66 5.68
N CYS A 221 5.21 -10.86 5.55
CA CYS A 221 4.66 -10.08 6.67
C CYS A 221 3.69 -10.89 7.53
N CYS A 222 3.17 -10.20 8.55
CA CYS A 222 1.83 -10.41 9.10
C CYS A 222 1.64 -11.64 10.01
N ASP A 223 2.62 -12.53 10.09
CA ASP A 223 2.69 -13.66 11.02
C ASP A 223 3.98 -13.60 11.86
N TYR A 224 4.19 -12.50 12.60
CA TYR A 224 5.34 -12.39 13.50
C TYR A 224 5.12 -13.26 14.74
N ASP A 225 5.86 -14.38 14.82
CA ASP A 225 5.98 -15.18 16.04
C ASP A 225 7.38 -14.96 16.65
N PRO A 226 7.50 -14.29 17.81
CA PRO A 226 8.79 -14.05 18.45
C PRO A 226 9.52 -15.33 18.86
N ASN A 227 8.81 -16.47 18.97
CA ASN A 227 9.40 -17.77 19.30
C ASN A 227 9.75 -18.59 18.06
N ASN A 228 9.34 -18.14 16.87
CA ASN A 228 9.50 -18.84 15.61
C ASN A 228 9.81 -17.85 14.49
N LEU A 229 10.94 -17.15 14.63
CA LEU A 229 11.40 -16.21 13.63
C LEU A 229 11.68 -16.92 12.30
N PRO A 230 11.38 -16.30 11.15
CA PRO A 230 11.71 -16.86 9.85
C PRO A 230 13.23 -17.11 9.72
N PRO A 231 13.65 -18.13 8.96
CA PRO A 231 15.06 -18.36 8.64
C PRO A 231 15.71 -17.11 8.03
N SER A 232 17.02 -16.96 8.22
CA SER A 232 17.78 -15.84 7.63
C SER A 232 17.60 -15.80 6.11
N GLY A 233 17.03 -14.71 5.58
CA GLY A 233 16.68 -14.52 4.17
C GLY A 233 15.18 -14.54 3.87
N GLU A 234 14.33 -14.91 4.84
CA GLU A 234 12.86 -14.89 4.74
C GLU A 234 12.21 -13.77 5.58
N ASP A 235 13.02 -13.04 6.35
CA ASP A 235 12.71 -11.85 7.14
C ASP A 235 12.37 -10.62 6.26
N ILE A 236 11.51 -9.70 6.75
CA ILE A 236 11.24 -8.44 6.03
C ILE A 236 12.51 -7.60 5.96
N ARG A 237 12.96 -7.32 4.74
CA ARG A 237 14.07 -6.42 4.43
C ARG A 237 13.56 -5.20 3.70
N VAL A 238 14.07 -4.03 4.08
CA VAL A 238 13.96 -2.81 3.27
C VAL A 238 15.05 -2.90 2.20
N ASN A 239 14.66 -3.14 0.96
CA ASN A 239 15.61 -3.09 -0.16
C ASN A 239 15.61 -1.71 -0.81
N PHE A 240 16.77 -1.39 -1.38
CA PHE A 240 17.08 -0.12 -2.00
C PHE A 240 17.40 -0.38 -3.47
N SER A 241 16.66 0.26 -4.37
CA SER A 241 16.95 0.23 -5.80
C SER A 241 17.17 1.65 -6.32
N PHE A 242 18.23 1.83 -7.12
CA PHE A 242 18.50 3.08 -7.83
C PHE A 242 17.68 3.14 -9.11
N MET A 243 16.95 4.23 -9.32
CA MET A 243 16.37 4.56 -10.62
C MET A 243 17.13 5.74 -11.22
N ASN A 244 17.59 5.59 -12.45
CA ASN A 244 18.21 6.65 -13.27
C ASN A 244 17.16 7.28 -14.17
#